data_AF-A0A2N2SIL8-F1
#
_entry.id   AF-A0A2N2SIL8-F1
#
_cell.length_a   1.000
_cell.length_b   1.000
_cell.length_c   1.000
_cell.angle_alpha   90.00
_cell.angle_beta   90.00
_cell.angle_gamma   90.00
#
_symmetry.space_group_name_H-M   'P 1'
#
loop_
_entity.id
_entity.type
_entity.pdbx_description
1 polymer ?
#
loop_
_entity_poly.entity_id
_entity_poly.type
_entity_poly.pdbx_seq_one_letter_code
_entity_poly.pdbx_strand_id
1 'polypeptide(L)'
;MTSSDPLQQAINDERQHLIDGHANLRTAYEAHPLTAQLLHGRSKLVDGTVGRLWKASGIPASVALVAVGGYGRGELFPCSDVDLLIL
;
A
#
# COMPACT_ATOMS: atom_id res chain seq x y z
N MET A 1 10.71 22.23 -19.86
CA MET A 1 9.57 21.31 -20.02
C MET A 1 9.99 19.98 -19.41
N THR A 2 9.77 19.80 -18.11
CA THR A 2 10.09 18.55 -17.41
C THR A 2 9.04 17.52 -17.81
N SER A 3 9.36 16.66 -18.77
CA SER A 3 8.66 15.38 -18.91
C SER A 3 8.77 14.67 -17.57
N SER A 4 7.66 14.59 -16.83
CA SER A 4 7.61 13.88 -15.55
C SER A 4 7.94 12.41 -15.82
N ASP A 5 8.90 11.87 -15.07
CA ASP A 5 9.19 10.44 -15.05
C ASP A 5 7.89 9.66 -14.75
N PRO A 6 7.47 8.71 -15.59
CA PRO A 6 6.26 7.91 -15.37
C PRO A 6 6.22 7.27 -13.98
N LEU A 7 7.37 6.87 -13.44
CA LEU A 7 7.44 6.32 -12.08
C LEU A 7 7.18 7.39 -11.03
N GLN A 8 7.68 8.61 -11.22
CA GLN A 8 7.42 9.72 -10.31
C GLN A 8 5.94 10.10 -10.29
N GLN A 9 5.26 10.05 -11.44
CA GLN A 9 3.82 10.27 -11.51
C GLN A 9 3.07 9.18 -10.74
N ALA A 10 3.40 7.90 -10.99
CA ALA A 10 2.79 6.79 -10.27
C ALA A 10 2.99 6.89 -8.75
N ILE A 11 4.18 7.29 -8.29
CA ILE A 11 4.46 7.54 -6.86
C ILE A 11 3.54 8.62 -6.29
N ASN A 12 3.31 9.70 -7.02
CA ASN A 12 2.44 10.79 -6.57
C ASN A 12 0.97 10.34 -6.51
N ASP A 13 0.50 9.61 -7.52
CA ASP A 13 -0.86 9.09 -7.59
C ASP A 13 -1.12 8.10 -6.44
N GLU A 14 -0.17 7.20 -6.20
CA GLU A 14 -0.27 6.21 -5.12
C GLU A 14 -0.18 6.83 -3.72
N ARG A 15 0.60 7.89 -3.56
CA ARG A 15 0.62 8.67 -2.32
C ARG A 15 -0.75 9.24 -2.03
N GLN A 16 -1.41 9.83 -3.03
CA GLN A 16 -2.75 10.38 -2.86
C GLN A 16 -3.77 9.29 -2.55
N HIS A 17 -3.71 8.16 -3.24
CA HIS A 17 -4.57 7.00 -2.99
C HIS A 17 -4.41 6.48 -1.55
N LEU A 18 -3.18 6.38 -1.03
CA LEU A 18 -2.95 5.97 0.36
C LEU A 18 -3.57 6.94 1.36
N ILE A 19 -3.43 8.25 1.14
CA ILE A 19 -4.01 9.29 2.00
C ILE A 19 -5.54 9.14 2.04
N ASP A 20 -6.18 9.09 0.87
CA ASP A 20 -7.64 9.01 0.76
C ASP A 20 -8.18 7.69 1.30
N GLY A 21 -7.52 6.57 0.97
CA GLY A 21 -7.89 5.25 1.44
C GLY A 21 -7.77 5.12 2.96
N HIS A 22 -6.73 5.67 3.58
CA HIS A 22 -6.60 5.70 5.04
C HIS A 22 -7.65 6.58 5.71
N ALA A 23 -7.99 7.73 5.13
CA ALA A 23 -9.08 8.57 5.62
C ALA A 23 -10.42 7.82 5.60
N ASN A 24 -10.73 7.13 4.50
CA ASN A 24 -11.95 6.34 4.36
C ASN A 24 -12.03 5.18 5.36
N LEU A 25 -10.92 4.45 5.55
CA LEU A 25 -10.84 3.36 6.53
C LEU A 25 -11.03 3.86 7.96
N ARG A 26 -10.49 5.05 8.27
CA ARG A 26 -10.68 5.70 9.56
C ARG A 26 -12.15 6.06 9.78
N THR A 27 -12.80 6.72 8.82
CA THR A 27 -14.22 7.07 8.91
C THR A 27 -15.10 5.82 9.09
N ALA A 28 -14.81 4.75 8.36
CA ALA A 28 -15.53 3.48 8.49
C ALA A 28 -15.38 2.88 9.90
N TYR A 29 -14.16 2.91 10.47
CA TYR A 29 -13.90 2.42 11.82
C TYR A 29 -14.55 3.29 12.90
N GLU A 30 -14.52 4.61 12.76
CA GLU A 30 -15.17 5.55 13.69
C GLU A 30 -16.69 5.35 13.71
N ALA A 31 -17.30 5.00 12.57
CA ALA A 31 -18.71 4.63 12.50
C ALA A 31 -18.99 3.23 13.08
N HIS A 32 -18.12 2.25 12.83
CA HIS A 32 -18.26 0.87 13.28
C HIS A 32 -16.88 0.30 13.67
N PRO A 33 -16.54 0.21 14.98
CA PRO A 33 -15.18 -0.06 15.45
C PRO A 33 -14.81 -1.55 15.32
N LEU A 34 -14.65 -2.02 14.09
CA LEU A 34 -14.33 -3.39 13.74
C LEU A 34 -12.84 -3.48 13.36
N THR A 35 -11.99 -3.75 14.36
CA THR A 35 -10.53 -3.76 14.20
C THR A 35 -10.04 -4.69 13.10
N ALA A 36 -10.57 -5.91 13.01
CA ALA A 36 -10.18 -6.87 11.98
C ALA A 36 -10.43 -6.34 10.55
N GLN A 37 -11.53 -5.60 10.35
CA GLN A 37 -11.83 -4.98 9.05
C GLN A 37 -10.89 -3.81 8.75
N LEU A 38 -10.54 -3.03 9.76
CA LEU A 38 -9.56 -1.95 9.63
C LEU A 38 -8.18 -2.50 9.22
N LEU A 39 -7.66 -3.51 9.92
CA LEU A 39 -6.34 -4.07 9.63
C LEU A 39 -6.30 -4.70 8.24
N HIS A 40 -7.30 -5.51 7.90
CA HIS A 40 -7.40 -6.12 6.56
C HIS A 40 -7.55 -5.08 5.46
N GLY A 41 -8.37 -4.05 5.69
CA GLY A 41 -8.55 -2.94 4.75
C GLY A 41 -7.25 -2.15 4.52
N ARG A 42 -6.48 -1.90 5.58
CA ARG A 42 -5.17 -1.26 5.49
C ARG A 42 -4.18 -2.12 4.71
N SER A 43 -4.08 -3.42 5.00
CA SER A 43 -3.22 -4.34 4.25
C SER A 43 -3.59 -4.40 2.77
N LYS A 44 -4.87 -4.51 2.43
CA LYS A 44 -5.31 -4.50 1.02
C LYS A 44 -5.01 -3.19 0.30
N LEU A 45 -5.15 -2.06 0.99
CA LEU A 45 -4.82 -0.76 0.42
C LEU A 45 -3.32 -0.69 0.07
N VAL A 46 -2.46 -1.13 1.00
CA VAL A 46 -1.01 -1.20 0.78
C VAL A 46 -0.64 -2.21 -0.31
N ASP A 47 -1.26 -3.40 -0.34
CA ASP A 47 -1.07 -4.41 -1.40
C ASP A 47 -1.29 -3.79 -2.78
N GLY A 48 -2.40 -3.07 -2.93
CA GLY A 48 -2.76 -2.39 -4.19
C GLY A 48 -1.71 -1.37 -4.59
N THR A 49 -1.28 -0.52 -3.66
CA THR A 49 -0.28 0.53 -3.93
C THR A 49 1.08 -0.06 -4.26
N VAL A 50 1.60 -0.94 -3.43
CA VAL A 50 2.90 -1.59 -3.65
C VAL A 50 2.88 -2.37 -4.96
N GLY A 51 1.80 -3.08 -5.27
CA GLY A 51 1.66 -3.83 -6.53
C GLY A 51 1.64 -2.94 -7.77
N ARG A 52 1.05 -1.74 -7.70
CA ARG A 52 1.06 -0.77 -8.82
C ARG A 52 2.43 -0.14 -9.00
N LEU A 53 3.10 0.25 -7.92
CA LEU A 53 4.48 0.76 -7.96
C LEU A 53 5.46 -0.30 -8.49
N TRP A 54 5.34 -1.54 -8.03
CA TRP A 54 6.16 -2.66 -8.51
C TRP A 54 6.08 -2.83 -10.03
N LYS A 55 4.86 -2.79 -10.58
CA LYS A 55 4.64 -2.85 -12.03
C LYS A 55 5.22 -1.64 -12.76
N ALA A 56 5.03 -0.44 -12.22
CA ALA A 56 5.54 0.80 -12.80
C ALA A 56 7.08 0.86 -12.82
N SER A 57 7.75 0.24 -11.85
CA SER A 57 9.21 0.16 -11.76
C SER A 57 9.87 -0.72 -12.82
N GLY A 58 9.10 -1.48 -13.61
CA GLY A 58 9.64 -2.30 -14.69
C GLY A 58 10.53 -3.46 -14.21
N ILE A 59 10.36 -3.90 -12.97
CA ILE A 59 11.16 -4.99 -12.39
C ILE A 59 10.82 -6.31 -13.12
N PRO A 60 11.83 -7.14 -13.50
CA PRO A 60 11.58 -8.38 -14.22
C PRO A 60 10.67 -9.35 -13.47
N ALA A 61 9.86 -10.11 -14.21
CA ALA A 61 8.93 -11.09 -13.64
C ALA A 61 9.61 -12.28 -12.93
N SER A 62 10.92 -12.45 -13.11
CA SER A 62 11.73 -13.44 -12.39
C SER A 62 12.05 -13.03 -10.95
N VAL A 63 11.80 -11.77 -10.58
CA VAL A 63 12.00 -11.24 -9.24
C VAL A 63 10.67 -11.30 -8.49
N ALA A 64 10.69 -11.75 -7.24
CA ALA A 64 9.52 -11.79 -6.39
C ALA A 64 9.51 -10.61 -5.39
N LEU A 65 8.31 -10.10 -5.13
CA LEU A 65 8.04 -9.14 -4.06
C LEU A 65 7.20 -9.83 -2.99
N VAL A 66 7.68 -9.82 -1.76
CA VAL A 66 7.04 -10.52 -0.64
C VAL A 66 6.76 -9.54 0.50
N ALA A 67 5.49 -9.48 0.91
CA ALA A 67 5.11 -8.82 2.15
C ALA A 67 5.57 -9.67 3.34
N VAL A 68 6.28 -9.07 4.30
CA VAL A 68 6.78 -9.78 5.49
C VAL A 68 6.31 -9.09 6.77
N GLY A 69 6.68 -9.63 7.94
CA GLY A 69 6.32 -9.02 9.22
C GLY A 69 4.81 -8.97 9.47
N GLY A 70 4.35 -7.92 10.14
CA GLY A 70 2.92 -7.69 10.39
C GLY A 70 2.13 -7.42 9.10
N TYR A 71 2.77 -6.82 8.10
CA TYR A 71 2.16 -6.61 6.78
C TYR A 71 1.83 -7.93 6.09
N GLY A 72 2.79 -8.85 6.01
CA GLY A 72 2.58 -10.17 5.42
C GLY A 72 1.50 -11.01 6.12
N ARG A 73 1.17 -10.72 7.38
CA ARG A 73 0.08 -11.38 8.12
C ARG A 73 -1.28 -10.69 8.00
N GLY A 74 -1.37 -9.53 7.32
CA GLY A 74 -2.61 -8.76 7.25
C GLY A 74 -2.89 -7.92 8.51
N GLU A 75 -1.87 -7.68 9.34
CA GLU A 75 -1.99 -7.03 10.66
C GLU A 75 -1.39 -5.62 10.65
N LEU A 76 -1.69 -4.81 9.62
CA LEU A 76 -1.17 -3.44 9.54
C LEU A 76 -1.93 -2.47 10.45
N PHE A 77 -1.42 -2.28 11.66
CA PHE A 77 -1.92 -1.28 12.59
C PHE A 77 -1.67 0.16 12.07
N PRO A 78 -2.38 1.16 12.62
CA PRO A 78 -2.07 2.56 12.35
C PRO A 78 -0.60 2.87 12.65
N CYS A 79 0.03 3.63 11.75
CA CYS A 79 1.46 4.01 11.84
C CYS A 79 2.46 2.84 11.81
N SER A 80 2.03 1.61 11.49
CA SER A 80 2.97 0.51 11.22
C SER A 80 3.78 0.75 9.95
N ASP A 81 5.04 0.34 9.98
CA ASP A 81 5.89 0.26 8.81
C ASP A 81 5.43 -0.87 7.85
N VAL A 82 5.86 -0.76 6.59
CA VAL A 82 5.58 -1.75 5.53
C VAL A 82 6.89 -2.45 5.19
N ASP A 83 7.04 -3.67 5.70
CA ASP A 83 8.24 -4.48 5.47
C ASP A 83 8.10 -5.30 4.18
N LEU A 84 9.07 -5.16 3.27
CA LEU A 84 9.13 -5.83 1.98
C LEU A 84 10.44 -6.60 1.83
N LEU A 85 10.35 -7.81 1.26
CA LEU A 85 11.49 -8.61 0.83
C LEU A 85 11.46 -8.76 -0.70
N ILE A 86 12.60 -8.53 -1.34
CA ILE A 86 12.80 -8.69 -2.79
C ILE A 86 13.73 -9.88 -3.01
N LEU A 87 13.30 -10.84 -3.83
CA LEU A 87 14.02 -12.10 -4.12
C LEU A 87 14.28 -12.26 -5.61
#